data_AF-A0A951LSE7-F1
#
_entry.id   AF-A0A951LSE7-F1
#
_cell.length_a   1.000
_cell.length_b   1.000
_cell.length_c   1.000
_cell.angle_alpha   90.00
_cell.angle_beta   90.00
_cell.angle_gamma   90.00
#
_symmetry.space_group_name_H-M   'P 1'
#
loop_
_entity.id
_entity.type
_entity.pdbx_description
1 polymer ?
#
loop_
_entity_poly.entity_id
_entity_poly.type
_entity_poly.pdbx_seq_one_letter_code
_entity_poly.pdbx_strand_id
1 'polypeptide(L)'
;MFYSLALILAAHIIACAQESAPAPLAQCPALSVDCPTDISDGKSAPSTFSARLTGANPEAKLIFNWTVSSGVIETGQGTQTIKVIGAGDSLTATLEVQGLPQGCPNMFSCSMFSCPAPLARRFDSYGNLDFRDEKARLSNFALELSNSHSVQGYLIAYGIKADRQGKTQARLE
;
A
#
# COMPACT_ATOMS: atom_id res chain seq x y z
N MET A 1 -85.37 -6.55 33.01
CA MET A 1 -84.23 -6.88 33.89
C MET A 1 -83.54 -8.08 33.26
N PHE A 2 -82.25 -8.19 33.02
CA PHE A 2 -81.09 -7.30 33.04
C PHE A 2 -79.90 -8.25 32.73
N TYR A 3 -79.01 -7.87 31.81
CA TYR A 3 -77.65 -8.42 31.56
C TYR A 3 -77.54 -9.89 31.05
N SER A 4 -77.03 -10.18 29.85
CA SER A 4 -75.73 -9.84 29.22
C SER A 4 -74.52 -10.43 29.95
N LEU A 5 -73.84 -11.41 29.33
CA LEU A 5 -72.40 -11.68 29.46
C LEU A 5 -71.91 -12.71 28.39
N ALA A 6 -71.75 -12.21 27.16
CA ALA A 6 -70.50 -12.12 26.40
C ALA A 6 -69.33 -13.11 26.75
N LEU A 7 -68.86 -13.91 25.76
CA LEU A 7 -67.57 -13.79 25.01
C LEU A 7 -66.39 -14.58 25.69
N ILE A 8 -65.41 -15.24 25.06
CA ILE A 8 -64.79 -15.21 23.71
C ILE A 8 -64.11 -16.57 23.46
N LEU A 9 -64.23 -17.15 22.26
CA LEU A 9 -63.27 -18.14 21.75
C LEU A 9 -62.03 -17.39 21.24
N ALA A 10 -60.93 -17.43 21.99
CA ALA A 10 -59.66 -16.86 21.54
C ALA A 10 -58.95 -17.84 20.59
N ALA A 11 -59.19 -17.72 19.29
CA ALA A 11 -58.36 -18.35 18.28
C ALA A 11 -56.99 -17.63 18.26
N HIS A 12 -55.95 -18.32 18.73
CA HIS A 12 -54.58 -17.85 18.59
C HIS A 12 -54.16 -17.97 17.13
N ILE A 13 -54.19 -16.85 16.42
CA ILE A 13 -53.51 -16.72 15.13
C ILE A 13 -52.01 -16.68 15.47
N ILE A 14 -51.34 -17.82 15.33
CA ILE A 14 -49.88 -17.87 15.27
C ILE A 14 -49.50 -17.22 13.95
N ALA A 15 -49.18 -15.93 14.00
CA ALA A 15 -48.51 -15.25 12.92
C ALA A 15 -47.13 -15.90 12.76
N CYS A 16 -46.91 -16.58 11.64
CA CYS A 16 -45.59 -17.02 11.25
C CYS A 16 -44.72 -15.76 11.13
N ALA A 17 -43.70 -15.64 11.97
CA ALA A 17 -42.69 -14.61 11.82
C ALA A 17 -42.06 -14.80 10.43
N GLN A 18 -42.27 -13.83 9.54
CA GLN A 18 -41.62 -13.83 8.24
C GLN A 18 -40.16 -13.48 8.46
N GLU A 19 -39.31 -14.50 8.42
CA GLU A 19 -37.88 -14.35 8.18
C GLU A 19 -37.72 -13.63 6.84
N SER A 20 -37.57 -12.31 6.87
CA SER A 20 -37.21 -11.54 5.69
C SER A 20 -35.81 -12.00 5.29
N ALA A 21 -35.71 -12.69 4.15
CA ALA A 21 -34.44 -13.10 3.57
C ALA A 21 -33.41 -11.95 3.63
N PRO A 22 -32.14 -12.21 3.97
CA PRO A 22 -31.11 -11.18 3.93
C PRO A 22 -31.11 -10.57 2.53
N ALA A 23 -31.31 -9.24 2.46
CA ALA A 23 -31.29 -8.52 1.19
C ALA A 23 -30.01 -8.89 0.40
N PRO A 24 -30.11 -9.11 -0.91
CA PRO A 24 -28.94 -9.45 -1.71
C PRO A 24 -27.92 -8.30 -1.61
N LEU A 25 -26.67 -8.63 -1.25
CA LEU A 25 -25.51 -7.75 -1.07
C LEU A 25 -25.05 -7.00 -2.35
N ALA A 26 -25.92 -6.83 -3.35
CA ALA A 26 -25.59 -6.37 -4.69
C ALA A 26 -25.79 -4.86 -4.94
N GLN A 27 -26.13 -4.06 -3.91
CA GLN A 27 -26.49 -2.65 -4.11
C GLN A 27 -25.32 -1.66 -3.94
N CYS A 28 -24.16 -2.13 -3.45
CA CYS A 28 -23.01 -1.26 -3.26
C CYS A 28 -22.02 -1.37 -4.41
N PRO A 29 -21.60 -0.24 -5.00
CA PRO A 29 -20.55 -0.26 -5.99
C PRO A 29 -19.23 -0.69 -5.35
N ALA A 30 -18.42 -1.44 -6.10
CA ALA A 30 -17.09 -1.82 -5.64
C ALA A 30 -16.14 -0.63 -5.85
N LEU A 31 -15.63 -0.12 -4.73
CA LEU A 31 -14.68 0.99 -4.69
C LEU A 31 -13.35 0.48 -4.12
N SER A 32 -12.25 0.81 -4.81
CA SER A 32 -10.89 0.58 -4.32
C SER A 32 -10.04 1.84 -4.50
N VAL A 33 -9.13 2.08 -3.57
CA VAL A 33 -8.10 3.12 -3.71
C VAL A 33 -6.79 2.45 -4.07
N ASP A 34 -6.25 2.80 -5.22
CA ASP A 34 -4.95 2.36 -5.69
C ASP A 34 -3.87 3.29 -5.16
N CYS A 35 -2.85 2.69 -4.54
CA CYS A 35 -1.64 3.37 -4.15
C CYS A 35 -0.72 3.61 -5.37
N PRO A 36 0.10 4.67 -5.35
CA PRO A 36 1.18 4.84 -6.30
C PRO A 36 2.12 3.64 -6.28
N THR A 37 2.53 3.14 -7.45
CA THR A 37 3.57 2.12 -7.60
C THR A 37 4.96 2.71 -7.66
N ASP A 38 5.06 4.01 -7.94
CA ASP A 38 6.33 4.69 -8.07
C ASP A 38 6.88 4.96 -6.67
N ILE A 39 8.00 4.29 -6.36
CA ILE A 39 8.80 4.51 -5.15
C ILE A 39 9.54 5.84 -5.32
N SER A 40 8.78 6.91 -5.42
CA SER A 40 9.26 8.27 -5.19
C SER A 40 9.68 8.34 -3.73
N ASP A 41 10.72 9.13 -3.41
CA ASP A 41 11.07 9.49 -2.04
C ASP A 41 9.90 10.14 -1.25
N GLY A 42 8.77 10.40 -1.93
CA GLY A 42 7.57 11.05 -1.44
C GLY A 42 7.77 12.54 -1.24
N LYS A 43 9.02 12.97 -1.07
CA LYS A 43 9.45 14.29 -0.61
C LYS A 43 9.72 15.25 -1.75
N SER A 44 10.12 14.76 -2.93
CA SER A 44 10.55 15.62 -4.05
C SER A 44 9.66 15.51 -5.29
N ALA A 45 8.94 14.40 -5.46
CA ALA A 45 8.06 14.17 -6.60
C ALA A 45 6.61 13.84 -6.15
N PRO A 46 5.59 14.38 -6.83
CA PRO A 46 4.19 14.11 -6.49
C PRO A 46 3.82 12.65 -6.79
N SER A 47 3.18 12.01 -5.82
CA SER A 47 2.67 10.64 -5.89
C SER A 47 1.19 10.66 -6.26
N THR A 48 0.78 9.79 -7.19
CA THR A 48 -0.60 9.75 -7.70
C THR A 48 -1.42 8.68 -7.00
N PHE A 49 -2.49 9.07 -6.32
CA PHE A 49 -3.49 8.16 -5.77
C PHE A 49 -4.73 8.17 -6.66
N SER A 50 -5.31 7.01 -6.92
CA SER A 50 -6.50 6.89 -7.78
C SER A 50 -7.56 6.03 -7.14
N ALA A 51 -8.82 6.40 -7.30
CA ALA A 51 -9.95 5.60 -6.88
C ALA A 51 -10.57 4.91 -8.10
N ARG A 52 -10.76 3.60 -8.01
CA ARG A 52 -11.55 2.84 -8.98
C ARG A 52 -12.93 2.62 -8.41
N LEU A 53 -13.93 2.91 -9.24
CA LEU A 53 -15.32 2.69 -8.90
C LEU A 53 -15.98 1.86 -9.99
N THR A 54 -16.59 0.75 -9.60
CA THR A 54 -17.29 -0.16 -10.51
C THR A 54 -18.70 -0.43 -10.01
N GLY A 55 -19.68 -0.46 -10.92
CA GLY A 55 -21.10 -0.67 -10.58
C GLY A 55 -21.80 0.55 -9.99
N ALA A 56 -21.19 1.73 -10.00
CA ALA A 56 -21.86 2.96 -9.61
C ALA A 56 -22.77 3.48 -10.72
N ASN A 57 -23.91 4.06 -10.34
CA ASN A 57 -24.82 4.70 -11.28
C ASN A 57 -24.11 5.92 -11.90
N PRO A 58 -23.96 6.00 -13.24
CA PRO A 58 -23.30 7.13 -13.91
C PRO A 58 -24.03 8.47 -13.72
N GLU A 59 -25.32 8.46 -13.38
CA GLU A 59 -26.10 9.66 -13.07
C GLU A 59 -26.00 10.10 -11.60
N ALA A 60 -25.43 9.25 -10.73
CA ALA A 60 -25.23 9.62 -9.34
C ALA A 60 -24.18 10.72 -9.23
N LYS A 61 -24.55 11.85 -8.62
CA LYS A 61 -23.63 12.94 -8.34
C LYS A 61 -22.76 12.58 -7.13
N LEU A 62 -21.62 11.95 -7.41
CA LEU A 62 -20.64 11.58 -6.39
C LEU A 62 -19.73 12.76 -6.05
N ILE A 63 -19.41 12.91 -4.77
CA ILE A 63 -18.46 13.91 -4.28
C ILE A 63 -17.28 13.17 -3.65
N PHE A 64 -16.07 13.44 -4.15
CA PHE A 64 -14.83 12.81 -3.67
C PHE A 64 -14.11 13.76 -2.72
N ASN A 65 -13.99 13.39 -1.45
CA ASN A 65 -13.28 14.17 -0.45
C ASN A 65 -12.00 13.43 -0.05
N TRP A 66 -10.85 13.95 -0.45
CA TRP A 66 -9.56 13.37 -0.10
C TRP A 66 -8.95 14.05 1.11
N THR A 67 -8.37 13.24 1.98
CA THR A 67 -7.54 13.66 3.11
C THR A 67 -6.23 12.87 3.11
N VAL A 68 -5.16 13.48 3.60
CA VAL A 68 -3.82 12.87 3.64
C VAL A 68 -3.25 12.98 5.05
N SER A 69 -2.57 11.94 5.53
CA SER A 69 -1.99 11.92 6.88
C SER A 69 -0.76 12.81 7.02
N SER A 70 0.03 12.91 5.96
CA SER A 70 1.41 13.40 6.01
C SER A 70 1.86 13.89 4.63
N GLY A 71 1.50 15.13 4.30
CA GLY A 71 1.78 15.72 3.00
C GLY A 71 0.75 16.78 2.62
N VAL A 72 0.78 17.20 1.36
CA VAL A 72 -0.15 18.17 0.80
C VAL A 72 -0.70 17.65 -0.53
N ILE A 73 -2.01 17.77 -0.72
CA ILE A 73 -2.65 17.50 -2.01
C ILE A 73 -2.35 18.70 -2.91
N GLU A 74 -1.56 18.48 -3.96
CA GLU A 74 -1.17 19.51 -4.92
C GLU A 74 -2.31 19.80 -5.90
N THR A 75 -2.94 18.74 -6.43
CA THR A 75 -4.02 18.83 -7.42
C THR A 75 -4.99 17.64 -7.31
N GLY A 76 -6.19 17.81 -7.86
CA GLY A 76 -7.17 16.71 -8.03
C GLY A 76 -8.20 16.56 -6.92
N GLN A 77 -8.23 17.47 -5.93
CA GLN A 77 -9.28 17.45 -4.90
C GLN A 77 -10.68 17.52 -5.54
N GLY A 78 -11.63 16.76 -5.01
CA GLY A 78 -12.97 16.66 -5.61
C GLY A 78 -13.08 15.65 -6.76
N THR A 79 -11.97 15.00 -7.17
CA THR A 79 -11.96 14.05 -8.30
C THR A 79 -11.57 12.64 -7.86
N GLN A 80 -11.62 11.66 -8.78
CA GLN A 80 -11.19 10.29 -8.51
C GLN A 80 -9.66 10.13 -8.38
N THR A 81 -8.87 11.11 -8.79
CA THR A 81 -7.40 11.03 -8.81
C THR A 81 -6.80 12.27 -8.18
N ILE A 82 -5.91 12.09 -7.22
CA ILE A 82 -5.15 13.18 -6.59
C ILE A 82 -3.67 13.02 -6.80
N LYS A 83 -2.96 14.15 -6.84
CA LYS A 83 -1.50 14.20 -6.75
C LYS A 83 -1.12 14.76 -5.39
N VAL A 84 -0.28 14.03 -4.67
CA VAL A 84 0.12 14.33 -3.31
C VAL A 84 1.63 14.44 -3.23
N ILE A 85 2.12 15.51 -2.64
CA ILE A 85 3.52 15.61 -2.23
C ILE A 85 3.57 15.14 -0.79
N GLY A 86 4.22 14.00 -0.57
CA GLY A 86 4.35 13.37 0.75
C GLY A 86 5.34 14.12 1.63
N ALA A 87 5.11 14.07 2.93
CA ALA A 87 6.02 14.60 3.93
C ALA A 87 6.31 13.51 4.97
N GLY A 88 7.48 12.88 4.86
CA GLY A 88 7.93 11.86 5.83
C GLY A 88 8.10 10.48 5.23
N ASP A 89 8.07 9.45 6.09
CA ASP A 89 8.42 8.08 5.72
C ASP A 89 7.19 7.20 5.44
N SER A 90 6.01 7.65 5.84
CA SER A 90 4.73 7.03 5.49
C SER A 90 3.75 8.09 5.04
N LEU A 91 2.96 7.79 4.01
CA LEU A 91 1.90 8.64 3.47
C LEU A 91 0.63 7.80 3.31
N THR A 92 -0.44 8.19 4.01
CA THR A 92 -1.76 7.58 3.88
C THR A 92 -2.72 8.57 3.25
N ALA A 93 -3.33 8.18 2.12
CA ALA A 93 -4.44 8.91 1.52
C ALA A 93 -5.75 8.22 1.91
N THR A 94 -6.70 9.01 2.41
CA THR A 94 -8.05 8.56 2.75
C THR A 94 -9.04 9.28 1.85
N LEU A 95 -9.87 8.51 1.17
CA LEU A 95 -10.96 8.97 0.34
C LEU A 95 -12.28 8.73 1.06
N GLU A 96 -13.08 9.77 1.17
CA GLU A 96 -14.49 9.70 1.53
C GLU A 96 -15.35 10.04 0.30
N VAL A 97 -16.31 9.19 -0.04
CA VAL A 97 -17.23 9.39 -1.18
C VAL A 97 -18.65 9.63 -0.70
N GLN A 98 -19.19 10.80 -1.02
CA GLN A 98 -20.60 11.09 -0.74
C GLN A 98 -21.47 10.83 -1.98
N GLY A 99 -22.74 10.52 -1.77
CA GLY A 99 -23.69 10.20 -2.84
C GLY A 99 -23.83 8.70 -3.15
N LEU A 100 -23.23 7.82 -2.33
CA LEU A 100 -23.42 6.38 -2.40
C LEU A 100 -24.77 5.95 -1.78
N PRO A 101 -25.33 4.79 -2.18
CA PRO A 101 -26.52 4.24 -1.56
C PRO A 101 -26.36 4.06 -0.05
N GLN A 102 -27.46 4.22 0.69
CA GLN A 102 -27.44 4.11 2.15
C GLN A 102 -26.95 2.72 2.58
N GLY A 103 -26.01 2.69 3.52
CA GLY A 103 -25.42 1.44 4.02
C GLY A 103 -24.17 0.97 3.28
N CYS A 104 -23.76 1.65 2.20
CA CYS A 104 -22.52 1.32 1.52
C CYS A 104 -21.29 1.94 2.21
N PRO A 105 -20.16 1.22 2.25
CA PRO A 105 -18.90 1.77 2.73
C PRO A 105 -18.50 2.94 1.83
N ASN A 106 -18.23 4.08 2.45
CA ASN A 106 -17.91 5.32 1.77
C ASN A 106 -16.49 5.82 2.05
N MET A 107 -15.76 5.18 2.96
CA MET A 107 -14.43 5.58 3.39
C MET A 107 -13.41 4.49 3.05
N PHE A 108 -12.38 4.86 2.31
CA PHE A 108 -11.32 3.97 1.85
C PHE A 108 -9.97 4.64 2.04
N SER A 109 -8.94 3.85 2.32
CA SER A 109 -7.60 4.40 2.49
C SER A 109 -6.56 3.51 1.82
N CYS A 110 -5.44 4.13 1.44
CA CYS A 110 -4.28 3.43 0.95
C CYS A 110 -3.02 4.08 1.52
N SER A 111 -2.06 3.25 1.94
CA SER A 111 -0.82 3.71 2.58
C SER A 111 0.39 3.33 1.75
N MET A 112 1.31 4.26 1.59
CA MET A 112 2.59 4.08 0.94
C MET A 112 3.72 4.37 1.95
N PHE A 113 4.81 3.61 1.85
CA PHE A 113 6.00 3.79 2.66
C PHE A 113 7.14 4.26 1.77
N SER A 114 7.85 5.29 2.22
CA SER A 114 9.12 5.70 1.63
C SER A 114 10.18 4.73 2.12
N CYS A 115 10.63 3.86 1.24
CA CYS A 115 11.82 3.03 1.45
C CYS A 115 12.97 3.65 0.65
N PRO A 116 13.63 4.70 1.16
CA PRO A 116 14.75 5.28 0.46
C PRO A 116 15.82 4.21 0.26
N ALA A 117 16.30 4.05 -0.97
CA ALA A 117 17.40 3.15 -1.24
C ALA A 117 18.61 3.58 -0.38
N PRO A 118 19.26 2.65 0.34
CA PRO A 118 20.43 2.99 1.13
C PRO A 118 21.50 3.57 0.20
N LEU A 119 22.09 4.70 0.59
CA LEU A 119 23.16 5.34 -0.18
C LEU A 119 24.36 4.40 -0.27
N ALA A 120 24.70 3.94 -1.47
CA ALA A 120 25.86 3.09 -1.69
C ALA A 120 27.15 3.87 -1.40
N ARG A 121 27.93 3.41 -0.42
CA ARG A 121 29.28 3.92 -0.13
C ARG A 121 30.32 2.94 -0.63
N ARG A 122 31.33 3.44 -1.34
CA ARG A 122 32.53 2.66 -1.67
C ARG A 122 33.36 2.48 -0.40
N PHE A 123 33.54 1.24 0.05
CA PHE A 123 34.37 0.92 1.20
C PHE A 123 35.87 0.97 0.86
N ASP A 124 36.28 0.25 -0.19
CA ASP A 124 37.66 0.17 -0.64
C ASP A 124 37.72 -0.10 -2.16
N SER A 125 38.90 0.07 -2.75
CA SER A 125 39.22 -0.41 -4.08
C SER A 125 40.69 -0.72 -4.21
N TYR A 126 40.96 -1.87 -4.81
CA TYR A 126 42.31 -2.31 -5.10
C TYR A 126 42.40 -2.94 -6.48
N GLY A 127 43.61 -2.92 -7.04
CA GLY A 127 43.94 -3.58 -8.30
C GLY A 127 44.48 -4.99 -8.05
N ASN A 128 45.54 -5.37 -8.76
CA ASN A 128 46.20 -6.65 -8.50
C ASN A 128 46.96 -6.60 -7.17
N LEU A 129 46.51 -7.38 -6.19
CA LEU A 129 47.16 -7.56 -4.88
C LEU A 129 47.57 -9.03 -4.68
N ASP A 130 48.57 -9.23 -3.83
CA ASP A 130 48.86 -10.56 -3.30
C ASP A 130 47.68 -11.07 -2.47
N PHE A 131 47.48 -12.39 -2.48
CA PHE A 131 46.38 -13.03 -1.75
C PHE A 131 46.37 -12.66 -0.25
N ARG A 132 47.54 -12.51 0.37
CA ARG A 132 47.63 -12.15 1.80
C ARG A 132 47.07 -10.75 2.06
N ASP A 133 47.39 -9.80 1.19
CA ASP A 133 46.94 -8.41 1.31
C ASP A 133 45.46 -8.27 0.97
N GLU A 134 44.99 -9.01 -0.04
CA GLU A 134 43.57 -9.12 -0.37
C GLU A 134 42.78 -9.69 0.81
N LYS A 135 43.25 -10.79 1.42
CA LYS A 135 42.61 -11.38 2.60
C LYS A 135 42.52 -10.40 3.77
N ALA A 136 43.55 -9.59 4.00
CA ALA A 136 43.53 -8.58 5.06
C ALA A 136 42.47 -7.49 4.79
N ARG A 137 42.34 -7.03 3.54
CA ARG A 137 41.31 -6.05 3.14
C ARG A 137 39.90 -6.61 3.24
N LEU A 138 39.68 -7.85 2.80
CA LEU A 138 38.41 -8.55 2.95
C LEU A 138 38.04 -8.77 4.42
N SER A 139 39.03 -9.00 5.29
CA SER A 139 38.79 -9.12 6.73
C SER A 139 38.29 -7.80 7.33
N ASN A 140 38.87 -6.67 6.94
CA ASN A 140 38.37 -5.35 7.36
C ASN A 140 36.95 -5.07 6.84
N PHE A 141 36.64 -5.51 5.62
CA PHE A 141 35.29 -5.39 5.07
C PHE A 141 34.26 -6.24 5.83
N ALA A 142 34.62 -7.48 6.19
CA ALA A 142 33.76 -8.35 7.00
C ALA A 142 33.51 -7.78 8.40
N LEU A 143 34.50 -7.12 9.01
CA LEU A 143 34.34 -6.42 10.28
C LEU A 143 33.35 -5.25 10.18
N GLU A 144 33.41 -4.46 9.11
CA GLU A 144 32.47 -3.36 8.88
C GLU A 144 31.02 -3.85 8.75
N LEU A 145 30.82 -4.93 7.99
CA LEU A 145 29.51 -5.57 7.83
C LEU A 145 29.00 -6.18 9.14
N SER A 146 29.91 -6.73 9.96
CA SER A 146 29.55 -7.26 11.28
C SER A 146 29.13 -6.17 12.25
N ASN A 147 29.74 -4.99 12.19
CA ASN A 147 29.35 -3.84 13.03
C ASN A 147 28.04 -3.19 12.59
N SER A 148 27.59 -3.41 11.35
CA SER A 148 26.46 -2.72 10.74
C SER A 148 25.39 -3.71 10.28
N HIS A 149 24.43 -4.03 11.15
CA HIS A 149 23.46 -5.11 10.92
C HIS A 149 22.38 -4.83 9.83
N SER A 150 22.37 -3.64 9.22
CA SER A 150 21.36 -3.22 8.24
C SER A 150 21.92 -2.91 6.85
N VAL A 151 23.17 -3.28 6.56
CA VAL A 151 23.83 -3.02 5.28
C VAL A 151 24.27 -4.30 4.60
N GLN A 152 24.08 -4.31 3.28
CA GLN A 152 24.56 -5.38 2.41
C GLN A 152 25.86 -4.93 1.74
N GLY A 153 26.90 -5.75 1.88
CA GLY A 153 28.17 -5.56 1.18
C GLY A 153 28.16 -6.19 -0.20
N TYR A 154 28.85 -5.56 -1.16
CA TYR A 154 29.07 -6.10 -2.50
C TYR A 154 30.56 -6.12 -2.83
N LEU A 155 31.03 -7.23 -3.40
CA LEU A 155 32.34 -7.35 -4.04
C LEU A 155 32.14 -7.28 -5.55
N ILE A 156 32.73 -6.27 -6.18
CA ILE A 156 32.62 -6.05 -7.64
C ILE A 156 33.99 -6.33 -8.25
N ALA A 157 34.13 -7.47 -8.90
CA ALA A 157 35.35 -7.82 -9.63
C ALA A 157 35.25 -7.39 -11.10
N TYR A 158 36.25 -6.66 -11.59
CA TYR A 158 36.36 -6.28 -12.99
C TYR A 158 37.32 -7.21 -13.71
N GLY A 159 36.81 -8.01 -14.65
CA GLY A 159 37.63 -8.83 -15.54
C GLY A 159 38.11 -8.02 -16.75
N ILE A 160 39.40 -8.12 -17.09
CA ILE A 160 39.92 -7.69 -18.39
C ILE A 160 39.69 -8.80 -19.41
N LYS A 161 39.29 -8.45 -20.64
CA LYS A 161 38.93 -9.38 -21.75
C LYS A 161 39.97 -10.46 -22.09
N ALA A 162 41.18 -10.41 -21.52
CA ALA A 162 42.19 -11.45 -21.64
C ALA A 162 41.96 -12.66 -20.72
N ASP A 163 41.03 -12.60 -19.76
CA ASP A 163 40.67 -13.72 -18.88
C ASP A 163 39.74 -14.71 -19.62
N ARG A 164 40.33 -15.53 -20.49
CA ARG A 164 39.62 -16.67 -21.08
C ARG A 164 39.31 -17.68 -19.99
N GLN A 165 38.01 -17.81 -19.71
CA GLN A 165 37.31 -18.92 -19.05
C GLN A 165 37.78 -19.25 -17.61
N GLY A 166 37.02 -18.75 -16.64
CA GLY A 166 36.83 -19.43 -15.35
C GLY A 166 37.62 -18.91 -14.14
N LYS A 167 38.59 -18.00 -14.30
CA LYS A 167 39.40 -17.54 -13.17
C LYS A 167 38.75 -16.46 -12.32
N THR A 168 37.96 -15.56 -12.91
CA THR A 168 37.27 -14.51 -12.15
C THR A 168 36.19 -15.07 -11.21
N GLN A 169 35.49 -16.14 -11.60
CA GLN A 169 34.45 -16.76 -10.77
C GLN A 169 35.02 -17.62 -9.65
N ALA A 170 36.10 -18.38 -9.90
CA ALA A 170 36.80 -19.16 -8.88
C ALA A 170 37.48 -18.32 -7.79
N ARG A 171 37.56 -17.00 -7.96
CA ARG A 171 38.15 -16.06 -6.98
C ARG A 171 37.10 -15.38 -6.09
N LEU A 172 35.81 -15.57 -6.39
CA LEU A 172 34.68 -14.97 -5.67
C LEU A 172 33.89 -15.98 -4.83
N GLU A 173 34.04 -17.28 -5.10
CA GLU A 173 33.53 -18.40 -4.27
C GLU A 173 34.52 -18.74 -3.14
#